data_AF-A0A835W5G3-F1
#
_entry.id   AF-A0A835W5G3-F1
#
_cell.length_a   1.000
_cell.length_b   1.000
_cell.length_c   1.000
_cell.angle_alpha   90.00
_cell.angle_beta   90.00
_cell.angle_gamma   90.00
#
_symmetry.space_group_name_H-M   'P 1'
#
loop_
_entity.id
_entity.type
_entity.pdbx_description
1 polymer ?
#
loop_
_entity_poly.entity_id
_entity_poly.type
_entity_poly.pdbx_seq_one_letter_code
_entity_poly.pdbx_strand_id
1 'polypeptide(L)'
;MQALSARAPRLAAKPVSRSGARSAVTVVCKATTVRSEVAKKVAMLSTLPATLAAHPAFALVDERMNGDGTGRPFGVNDPVLGWVLVGVFGTMWALWFIGQKDLGDFEDADDGLKL
;
A
#
# COMPACT_ATOMS: atom_id res chain seq x y z
N MET A 1 63.23 -27.16 25.38
CA MET A 1 62.17 -28.06 25.87
C MET A 1 61.58 -27.38 27.11
N GLN A 2 60.36 -26.82 27.02
CA GLN A 2 59.13 -27.35 27.66
C GLN A 2 59.35 -27.57 29.19
N ALA A 3 58.56 -27.07 30.14
CA ALA A 3 57.14 -26.74 30.14
C ALA A 3 56.74 -26.01 31.44
N LEU A 4 55.62 -25.28 31.38
CA LEU A 4 54.47 -25.25 32.32
C LEU A 4 54.76 -25.21 33.85
N SER A 5 54.30 -24.24 34.63
CA SER A 5 52.90 -23.84 34.93
C SER A 5 52.65 -24.06 36.42
N ALA A 6 52.22 -23.02 37.14
CA ALA A 6 51.15 -23.14 38.14
C ALA A 6 50.68 -21.73 38.55
N ARG A 7 49.40 -21.47 38.27
CA ARG A 7 48.68 -20.22 38.53
C ARG A 7 47.95 -20.34 39.87
N ALA A 8 48.19 -19.42 40.80
CA ALA A 8 47.45 -19.33 42.05
C ALA A 8 46.13 -18.54 41.86
N PRO A 9 45.04 -18.89 42.57
CA PRO A 9 43.73 -18.25 42.39
C PRO A 9 43.68 -16.89 43.12
N ARG A 10 43.10 -15.88 42.48
CA ARG A 10 42.73 -14.61 43.13
C ARG A 10 41.28 -14.72 43.59
N LEU A 11 41.08 -14.59 44.90
CA LEU A 11 39.76 -14.56 45.54
C LEU A 11 38.97 -13.32 45.08
N ALA A 12 37.72 -13.52 44.68
CA ALA A 12 36.80 -12.47 44.25
C ALA A 12 36.16 -11.78 45.46
N ALA A 13 36.32 -10.47 45.58
CA ALA A 13 35.61 -9.67 46.57
C ALA A 13 34.19 -9.33 46.06
N LYS A 14 33.17 -9.53 46.91
CA LYS A 14 31.77 -9.15 46.65
C LYS A 14 31.62 -7.63 46.67
N PRO A 15 30.96 -6.99 45.68
CA PRO A 15 30.65 -5.57 45.77
C PRO A 15 29.48 -5.33 46.73
N VAL A 16 29.64 -4.34 47.62
CA VAL A 16 28.59 -3.79 48.48
C VAL A 16 27.66 -2.92 47.65
N SER A 17 26.36 -3.22 47.67
CA SER A 17 25.31 -2.38 47.09
C SER A 17 24.96 -1.24 48.05
N ARG A 18 25.21 0.02 47.66
CA ARG A 18 24.60 1.18 48.31
C ARG A 18 23.33 1.55 47.54
N SER A 19 22.19 1.15 48.10
CA SER A 19 20.88 1.71 47.74
C SER A 19 20.85 3.18 48.15
N GLY A 20 20.74 4.07 47.16
CA GLY A 20 20.54 5.50 47.36
C GLY A 20 19.60 6.01 46.29
N ALA A 21 18.30 5.91 46.54
CA ALA A 21 17.27 6.48 45.69
C ALA A 21 17.43 8.02 45.65
N ARG A 22 17.96 8.54 44.54
CA ARG A 22 17.86 9.97 44.22
C ARG A 22 16.73 10.13 43.22
N SER A 23 15.62 10.71 43.68
CA SER A 23 14.51 11.11 42.81
C SER A 23 15.03 12.14 41.80
N ALA A 24 15.04 11.78 40.51
CA ALA A 24 15.44 12.69 39.45
C ALA A 24 14.30 13.69 39.21
N VAL A 25 14.49 14.93 39.68
CA VAL A 25 13.59 16.04 39.32
C VAL A 25 13.83 16.39 37.86
N THR A 26 12.89 16.03 36.99
CA THR A 26 12.88 16.41 35.57
C THR A 26 12.26 17.78 35.40
N VAL A 27 13.06 18.78 35.02
CA VAL A 27 12.58 20.10 34.62
C VAL A 27 12.21 20.04 33.14
N VAL A 28 10.91 20.16 32.83
CA VAL A 28 10.40 20.23 31.45
C VAL A 28 10.31 21.69 31.01
N CYS A 29 11.12 22.07 30.03
CA CYS A 29 11.12 23.42 29.47
C CYS A 29 9.97 23.54 28.45
N LYS A 30 8.88 24.24 28.80
CA LYS A 30 7.68 24.41 27.95
C LYS A 30 7.91 25.26 26.68
N ALA A 31 9.09 25.86 26.49
CA ALA A 31 9.40 26.71 25.34
C ALA A 31 9.72 25.93 24.05
N THR A 32 9.99 24.62 24.13
CA THR A 32 10.31 23.78 22.96
C THR A 32 9.09 23.46 22.11
N THR A 33 7.87 23.45 22.68
CA THR A 33 6.64 23.14 21.95
C THR A 33 6.33 24.22 20.90
N VAL A 34 6.45 25.49 21.27
CA VAL A 34 6.17 26.63 20.37
C VAL A 34 7.16 26.67 19.20
N ARG A 35 8.44 26.38 19.45
CA ARG A 35 9.47 26.32 18.40
C ARG A 35 9.28 25.14 17.46
N SER A 36 8.78 24.01 17.98
CA SER A 36 8.48 22.81 17.18
C SER A 36 7.29 23.00 16.24
N GLU A 37 6.27 23.75 16.65
CA GLU A 37 5.10 24.03 15.83
C GLU A 37 5.42 25.00 14.69
N VAL A 38 6.26 26.01 14.95
CA VAL A 38 6.75 26.93 13.89
C VAL A 38 7.69 26.18 12.94
N ALA A 39 8.59 25.34 13.45
CA ALA A 39 9.49 24.54 12.62
C ALA A 39 8.74 23.54 11.72
N LYS A 40 7.69 22.88 12.23
CA LYS A 40 6.82 21.99 11.43
C LYS A 40 6.07 22.75 10.35
N LYS A 41 5.54 23.95 10.66
CA LYS A 41 4.80 24.77 9.68
C LYS A 41 5.71 25.32 8.57
N VAL A 42 6.95 25.69 8.91
CA VAL A 42 7.94 26.13 7.91
C VAL A 42 8.43 24.96 7.05
N ALA A 43 8.60 23.77 7.62
CA ALA A 43 8.98 22.57 6.88
C ALA A 43 7.91 22.12 5.86
N MET A 44 6.63 22.35 6.15
CA MET A 44 5.53 22.08 5.20
C MET A 44 5.47 23.11 4.04
N LEU A 45 5.97 24.33 4.25
CA LEU A 45 5.99 25.35 3.21
C LEU A 45 7.20 25.24 2.28
N SER A 46 8.31 24.66 2.77
CA SER A 46 9.53 24.47 1.97
C SER A 46 9.45 23.34 0.94
N THR A 47 8.40 22.51 0.98
CA THR A 47 8.21 21.43 -0.01
C THR A 47 7.39 21.86 -1.23
N LEU A 48 6.72 23.02 -1.19
CA LEU A 48 5.92 23.55 -2.30
C LEU A 48 6.70 23.77 -3.61
N PRO A 49 7.94 24.31 -3.58
CA PRO A 49 8.74 24.47 -4.79
C PRO A 49 9.23 23.14 -5.35
N ALA A 50 9.52 22.16 -4.48
CA ALA A 50 9.97 20.84 -4.88
C ALA A 50 8.85 20.03 -5.56
N THR A 51 7.59 20.22 -5.16
CA THR A 51 6.43 19.61 -5.83
C THR A 51 6.10 20.24 -7.17
N LEU A 52 6.41 21.53 -7.39
CA LEU A 52 6.27 22.20 -8.69
C LEU A 52 7.42 21.84 -9.64
N ALA A 53 8.63 21.60 -9.14
CA ALA A 53 9.75 21.09 -9.93
C ALA A 53 9.64 19.60 -10.26
N ALA A 54 8.83 18.85 -9.51
CA ALA A 54 8.46 17.47 -9.80
C ALA A 54 7.25 17.36 -10.75
N HIS A 55 7.15 18.26 -11.74
CA HIS A 55 6.32 17.94 -12.90
C HIS A 55 6.92 16.67 -13.53
N PRO A 56 6.11 15.60 -13.75
CA PRO A 56 6.60 14.43 -14.46
C PRO A 56 7.22 14.93 -15.76
N ALA A 57 8.51 14.62 -15.92
CA ALA A 57 9.38 15.14 -16.95
C ALA A 57 8.69 15.19 -18.31
N PHE A 58 8.82 16.33 -18.99
CA PHE A 58 8.54 16.58 -20.41
C PHE A 58 9.42 15.70 -21.32
N ALA A 59 9.32 14.38 -21.17
CA ALA A 59 10.05 13.37 -21.94
C ALA A 59 9.09 12.49 -22.77
N LEU A 60 7.78 12.73 -22.67
CA LEU A 60 6.80 12.12 -23.54
C LEU A 60 6.49 13.11 -24.66
N VAL A 61 6.96 12.80 -25.87
CA VAL A 61 6.66 13.57 -27.09
C VAL A 61 5.16 13.59 -27.36
N ASP A 62 4.42 12.58 -26.87
CA ASP A 62 2.96 12.44 -26.95
C ASP A 62 2.35 11.88 -25.66
N GLU A 63 1.10 12.27 -25.36
CA GLU A 63 0.29 11.62 -24.33
C GLU A 63 -0.27 10.29 -24.88
N ARG A 64 -0.02 9.20 -24.17
CA ARG A 64 -0.45 7.84 -24.57
C ARG A 64 -1.17 7.17 -23.41
N MET A 65 -2.17 6.34 -23.72
CA MET A 65 -3.00 5.68 -22.69
C MET A 65 -2.25 4.72 -21.75
N ASN A 66 -1.00 4.33 -22.06
CA ASN A 66 -0.11 3.55 -21.19
C ASN A 66 -0.79 2.31 -20.56
N GLY A 67 -1.57 1.59 -21.37
CA GLY A 67 -2.31 0.41 -20.93
C GLY A 67 -1.54 -0.91 -21.05
N ASP A 68 -0.40 -0.91 -21.74
CA ASP A 68 0.42 -2.10 -21.97
C ASP A 68 1.08 -2.59 -20.67
N GLY A 69 1.13 -3.91 -20.46
CA GLY A 69 1.73 -4.53 -19.28
C GLY A 69 1.03 -4.26 -17.93
N THR A 70 -0.03 -3.44 -17.91
CA THR A 70 -0.75 -3.07 -16.66
C THR A 70 -1.68 -4.17 -16.13
N GLY A 71 -1.97 -5.21 -16.92
CA GLY A 71 -2.81 -6.34 -16.50
C GLY A 71 -4.25 -5.96 -16.14
N ARG A 72 -4.77 -4.85 -16.68
CA ARG A 72 -6.12 -4.37 -16.37
C ARG A 72 -7.18 -5.39 -16.79
N PRO A 73 -8.18 -5.67 -15.95
CA PRO A 73 -9.22 -6.64 -16.26
C PRO A 73 -10.00 -6.19 -17.51
N PHE A 74 -10.13 -7.10 -18.48
CA PHE A 74 -10.77 -6.85 -19.79
C PHE A 74 -10.20 -5.65 -20.58
N GLY A 75 -9.00 -5.16 -20.23
CA GLY A 75 -8.42 -3.96 -20.85
C GLY A 75 -9.13 -2.66 -20.48
N VAL A 76 -9.97 -2.64 -19.45
CA VAL A 76 -10.73 -1.45 -19.03
C VAL A 76 -9.81 -0.48 -18.30
N ASN A 77 -9.51 0.65 -18.95
CA ASN A 77 -8.71 1.73 -18.37
C ASN A 77 -9.55 2.94 -17.90
N ASP A 78 -10.80 3.04 -18.35
CA ASP A 78 -11.79 4.05 -17.95
C ASP A 78 -13.12 3.35 -17.60
N PRO A 79 -13.81 3.71 -16.49
CA PRO A 79 -15.12 3.18 -16.13
C PRO A 79 -16.15 3.16 -17.27
N VAL A 80 -16.11 4.09 -18.20
CA VAL A 80 -17.05 4.12 -19.35
C VAL A 80 -16.90 2.88 -20.24
N LEU A 81 -15.68 2.35 -20.41
CA LEU A 81 -15.45 1.12 -21.18
C LEU A 81 -16.12 -0.09 -20.52
N GLY A 82 -16.16 -0.13 -19.18
CA GLY A 82 -16.90 -1.16 -18.44
C GLY A 82 -18.40 -1.10 -18.74
N TRP A 83 -18.97 0.12 -18.79
CA TRP A 83 -20.37 0.32 -19.16
C TRP A 83 -20.66 -0.04 -20.61
N VAL A 84 -19.72 0.17 -21.53
CA VAL A 84 -19.85 -0.30 -22.92
C VAL A 84 -19.93 -1.82 -22.97
N LEU A 85 -19.05 -2.53 -22.24
CA LEU A 85 -19.07 -4.00 -22.19
C LEU A 85 -20.40 -4.53 -21.66
N VAL A 86 -20.86 -4.02 -20.50
CA VAL A 86 -22.13 -4.43 -19.90
C VAL A 86 -23.32 -4.01 -20.76
N GLY A 87 -23.28 -2.80 -21.34
CA GLY A 87 -24.36 -2.25 -22.15
C GLY A 87 -24.57 -3.04 -23.44
N VAL A 88 -23.52 -3.31 -24.21
CA VAL A 88 -23.64 -4.06 -25.47
C VAL A 88 -24.04 -5.51 -25.20
N PHE A 89 -23.37 -6.19 -24.27
CA PHE A 89 -23.72 -7.56 -23.90
C PHE A 89 -25.15 -7.64 -23.37
N GLY A 90 -25.51 -6.77 -22.43
CA GLY A 90 -26.84 -6.73 -21.83
C GLY A 90 -27.94 -6.40 -22.85
N THR A 91 -27.68 -5.53 -23.81
CA THR A 91 -28.65 -5.20 -24.87
C THR A 91 -28.89 -6.40 -25.77
N MET A 92 -27.83 -7.09 -26.22
CA MET A 92 -27.99 -8.27 -27.07
C MET A 92 -28.65 -9.43 -26.32
N TRP A 93 -28.28 -9.61 -25.05
CA TRP A 93 -28.92 -10.57 -24.16
C TRP A 93 -30.41 -10.26 -23.98
N ALA A 94 -30.79 -9.00 -23.76
CA ALA A 94 -32.19 -8.61 -23.60
C ALA A 94 -33.00 -8.88 -24.87
N LEU A 95 -32.46 -8.56 -26.04
CA LEU A 95 -33.12 -8.86 -27.32
C LEU A 95 -33.31 -10.38 -27.51
N TRP A 96 -32.27 -11.16 -27.21
CA TRP A 96 -32.35 -12.61 -27.25
C TRP A 96 -33.38 -13.17 -26.24
N PHE A 97 -33.38 -12.65 -25.01
CA PHE A 97 -34.28 -13.07 -23.94
C PHE A 97 -35.75 -12.78 -24.27
N ILE A 98 -36.04 -11.60 -24.83
CA ILE A 98 -37.39 -11.27 -25.33
C ILE A 98 -37.79 -12.21 -26.48
N GLY A 99 -36.83 -12.56 -27.34
CA GLY A 99 -37.02 -13.49 -28.44
C GLY A 99 -37.17 -14.96 -28.03
N GLN A 100 -36.78 -15.35 -26.81
CA GLN A 100 -36.81 -16.75 -26.37
C GLN A 100 -38.19 -17.40 -26.44
N LYS A 101 -39.27 -16.62 -26.40
CA LYS A 101 -40.64 -17.14 -26.56
C LYS A 101 -40.87 -17.95 -27.84
N ASP A 102 -40.05 -17.73 -28.87
CA ASP A 102 -40.16 -18.42 -30.17
C ASP A 102 -39.13 -19.57 -30.33
N LEU A 103 -38.31 -19.85 -29.30
CA LEU A 103 -37.20 -20.82 -29.36
C LEU A 103 -37.57 -22.23 -28.87
N GLY A 104 -38.80 -22.44 -28.40
CA GLY A 104 -39.25 -23.69 -27.76
C GLY A 104 -39.11 -23.62 -26.23
N ASP A 105 -40.10 -24.20 -25.54
CA ASP A 105 -40.19 -24.19 -24.08
C ASP A 105 -39.74 -25.55 -23.53
N PHE A 106 -38.44 -25.65 -23.25
CA PHE A 106 -37.78 -26.88 -22.82
C PHE A 106 -37.74 -26.97 -21.28
N GLU A 107 -38.91 -26.99 -20.64
CA GLU A 107 -39.03 -27.08 -19.17
C GLU A 107 -38.82 -28.50 -18.62
N ASP A 108 -39.09 -29.52 -19.45
CA ASP A 108 -38.97 -30.91 -19.05
C ASP A 108 -37.49 -31.34 -18.91
N ALA A 109 -37.21 -32.23 -17.97
CA ALA A 109 -35.83 -32.66 -17.69
C ALA A 109 -35.15 -33.38 -18.87
N ASP A 110 -35.94 -33.90 -19.81
CA ASP A 110 -35.50 -34.76 -20.91
C ASP A 110 -35.66 -34.10 -22.30
N ASP A 111 -35.85 -32.78 -22.35
CA ASP A 111 -36.23 -31.99 -23.54
C ASP A 111 -35.05 -31.44 -24.36
N GLY A 112 -33.82 -31.72 -23.92
CA GLY A 112 -32.61 -31.39 -24.68
C GLY A 112 -32.38 -32.29 -25.91
N LEU A 113 -31.46 -31.87 -26.79
CA LEU A 113 -31.06 -32.69 -27.94
C LEU A 113 -30.27 -33.93 -27.47
N LYS A 114 -30.89 -35.11 -27.58
CA LYS A 114 -30.33 -36.41 -27.19
C LYS A 114 -30.23 -37.39 -28.37
N LEU A 115 -29.39 -38.41 -28.21
CA LEU A 115 -29.13 -39.46 -29.22
C LEU A 115 -30.21 -40.55 -29.18
#